data_AF-A0A846QK12-F1
#
_entry.id   AF-A0A846QK12-F1
#
_cell.length_a   1.000
_cell.length_b   1.000
_cell.length_c   1.000
_cell.angle_alpha   90.00
_cell.angle_beta   90.00
_cell.angle_gamma   90.00
#
_symmetry.space_group_name_H-M   'P 1'
#
loop_
_entity.id
_entity.type
_entity.pdbx_description
1 polymer ?
#
loop_
_entity_poly.entity_id
_entity_poly.type
_entity_poly.pdbx_seq_one_letter_code
_entity_poly.pdbx_strand_id
1 'polypeptide(L)'
;MNVYSRWMMDTSGQQFRDMMDRLMRSDATWTEVNLPWAPEFWTALTPETLARLNPHWEIARCDGETLDVHDHLLDEPLTVRIRMHANHVSWVAEIEPLGVALMARSHADGANTLFTSSGEPPMQANVPAEFRGKWAFFWLRSLREYLRVCGACGLSGAFWRLFMRRCWLTMTPQQRRVSLFLVKFTVIEMILIVALGLGYWLYLKF
;
A
#
# COMPACT_ATOMS: atom_id res chain seq x y z
N MET A 1 -22.89 -6.72 35.26
CA MET A 1 -21.70 -5.96 34.80
C MET A 1 -20.62 -6.99 34.46
N ASN A 2 -20.30 -7.16 33.18
CA ASN A 2 -19.64 -8.36 32.67
C ASN A 2 -18.11 -8.18 32.71
N VAL A 3 -17.40 -9.09 33.39
CA VAL A 3 -15.92 -9.03 33.57
C VAL A 3 -15.17 -9.18 32.24
N TYR A 4 -15.84 -9.70 31.20
CA TYR A 4 -15.29 -9.86 29.85
C TYR A 4 -15.09 -8.56 29.07
N SER A 5 -15.80 -7.47 29.39
CA SER A 5 -15.63 -6.20 28.67
C SER A 5 -14.41 -5.39 29.15
N ARG A 6 -13.76 -5.79 30.25
CA ARG A 6 -12.57 -5.11 30.78
C ARG A 6 -11.25 -5.68 30.26
N TRP A 7 -11.24 -6.94 29.84
CA TRP A 7 -10.03 -7.62 29.33
C TRP A 7 -9.77 -7.41 27.83
N MET A 8 -10.77 -6.99 27.06
CA MET A 8 -10.64 -6.71 25.62
C MET A 8 -10.15 -5.29 25.27
N MET A 9 -9.99 -4.40 26.25
CA MET A 9 -9.58 -3.01 26.00
C MET A 9 -8.12 -2.68 26.33
N ASP A 10 -7.35 -3.60 26.92
CA ASP A 10 -5.94 -3.34 27.31
C ASP A 10 -4.92 -4.33 26.69
N THR A 11 -5.40 -5.42 26.09
CA THR A 11 -4.53 -6.44 25.48
C THR A 11 -3.90 -5.97 24.18
N SER A 12 -4.57 -5.14 23.39
CA SER A 12 -4.03 -4.63 22.12
C SER A 12 -2.86 -3.66 22.33
N GLY A 13 -2.93 -2.78 23.32
CA GLY A 13 -1.88 -1.80 23.61
C GLY A 13 -0.62 -2.43 24.20
N GLN A 14 -0.75 -3.50 24.97
CA GLN A 14 0.39 -4.23 25.55
C GLN A 14 1.02 -5.19 24.53
N GLN A 15 0.21 -5.91 23.75
CA GLN A 15 0.72 -6.71 22.61
C GLN A 15 1.41 -5.86 21.56
N PHE A 16 0.85 -4.69 21.21
CA PHE A 16 1.48 -3.75 20.29
C PHE A 16 2.81 -3.22 20.84
N ARG A 17 2.88 -2.87 22.12
CA ARG A 17 4.13 -2.43 22.76
C ARG A 17 5.19 -3.53 22.78
N ASP A 18 4.82 -4.75 23.18
CA ASP A 18 5.74 -5.89 23.20
C ASP A 18 6.20 -6.28 21.79
N MET A 19 5.30 -6.20 20.80
CA MET A 19 5.63 -6.41 19.39
C MET A 19 6.59 -5.32 18.90
N MET A 20 6.29 -4.04 19.12
CA MET A 20 7.17 -2.92 18.78
C MET A 20 8.55 -3.06 19.44
N ASP A 21 8.60 -3.42 20.72
CA ASP A 21 9.85 -3.66 21.43
C ASP A 21 10.63 -4.84 20.83
N ARG A 22 9.97 -5.94 20.47
CA ARG A 22 10.60 -7.07 19.78
C ARG A 22 11.13 -6.69 18.41
N LEU A 23 10.39 -5.89 17.66
CA LEU A 23 10.76 -5.47 16.30
C LEU A 23 11.88 -4.44 16.30
N MET A 24 11.84 -3.51 17.26
CA MET A 24 12.91 -2.53 17.47
C MET A 24 14.20 -3.19 17.99
N ARG A 25 14.10 -4.36 18.62
CA ARG A 25 15.24 -5.19 19.07
C ARG A 25 15.63 -6.29 18.10
N SER A 26 14.81 -6.62 17.11
CA SER A 26 15.12 -7.62 16.09
C SER A 26 16.13 -7.07 15.08
N ASP A 27 16.96 -7.94 14.52
CA ASP A 27 17.87 -7.65 13.39
C ASP A 27 17.11 -7.35 12.07
N ALA A 28 15.92 -6.77 12.15
CA ALA A 28 15.13 -6.38 11.01
C ALA A 28 15.89 -5.33 10.21
N THR A 29 16.21 -5.67 8.95
CA THR A 29 16.89 -4.78 8.03
C THR A 29 15.96 -3.65 7.61
N TRP A 30 16.07 -2.51 8.28
CA TRP A 30 15.37 -1.29 7.90
C TRP A 30 15.91 -0.76 6.57
N THR A 31 15.02 -0.48 5.63
CA THR A 31 15.36 0.08 4.31
C THR A 31 14.98 1.55 4.25
N GLU A 32 15.95 2.40 3.90
CA GLU A 32 15.72 3.83 3.66
C GLU A 32 14.97 4.05 2.34
N VAL A 33 13.97 4.93 2.41
CA VAL A 33 13.05 5.18 1.30
C VAL A 33 13.31 6.53 0.62
N ASN A 34 14.12 7.40 1.25
CA ASN A 34 14.45 8.75 0.81
C ASN A 34 13.21 9.62 0.56
N LEU A 35 12.22 9.50 1.44
CA LEU A 35 10.98 10.26 1.42
C LEU A 35 10.73 10.87 2.80
N PRO A 36 10.31 12.15 2.88
CA PRO A 36 10.04 12.80 4.16
C PRO A 36 8.87 12.11 4.87
N TRP A 37 8.94 12.08 6.19
CA TRP A 37 7.87 11.54 7.02
C TRP A 37 6.65 12.46 6.96
N ALA A 38 5.50 11.91 6.57
CA ALA A 38 4.24 12.64 6.46
C ALA A 38 3.21 12.09 7.46
N PRO A 39 3.11 12.64 8.69
CA PRO A 39 2.25 12.06 9.73
C PRO A 39 0.77 12.01 9.31
N GLU A 40 0.29 13.02 8.58
CA GLU A 40 -1.07 13.07 8.05
C GLU A 40 -1.37 11.93 7.06
N PHE A 41 -0.38 11.51 6.28
CA PHE A 41 -0.53 10.39 5.35
C PHE A 41 -0.74 9.09 6.10
N TRP A 42 0.07 8.85 7.13
CA TRP A 42 0.04 7.62 7.93
C TRP A 42 -1.23 7.47 8.75
N THR A 43 -1.74 8.58 9.29
CA THR A 43 -3.00 8.60 10.05
C THR A 43 -4.24 8.54 9.17
N ALA A 44 -4.16 9.04 7.93
CA ALA A 44 -5.26 8.96 6.97
C ALA A 44 -5.37 7.60 6.25
N LEU A 45 -4.36 6.74 6.37
CA LEU A 45 -4.36 5.44 5.71
C LEU A 45 -5.42 4.52 6.37
N THR A 46 -6.33 3.97 5.56
CA THR A 46 -7.35 3.02 6.03
C THR A 46 -6.97 1.58 5.69
N PRO A 47 -7.52 0.57 6.41
CA PRO A 47 -7.39 -0.85 6.06
C PRO A 47 -7.68 -1.13 4.59
N GLU A 48 -8.78 -0.58 4.07
CA GLU A 48 -9.18 -0.71 2.67
C GLU A 48 -8.13 -0.11 1.73
N THR A 49 -7.63 1.09 2.04
CA THR A 49 -6.62 1.74 1.20
C THR A 49 -5.36 0.88 1.14
N LEU A 50 -4.89 0.37 2.28
CA LEU A 50 -3.71 -0.50 2.34
C LEU A 50 -3.92 -1.81 1.56
N ALA A 51 -5.08 -2.44 1.69
CA ALA A 51 -5.42 -3.64 0.92
C ALA A 51 -5.39 -3.37 -0.59
N ARG A 52 -5.98 -2.26 -1.05
CA ARG A 52 -6.03 -1.86 -2.47
C ARG A 52 -4.66 -1.52 -3.07
N LEU A 53 -3.66 -1.23 -2.23
CA LEU A 53 -2.27 -1.02 -2.66
C LEU A 53 -1.58 -2.33 -3.07
N ASN A 54 -2.07 -3.50 -2.64
CA ASN A 54 -1.56 -4.78 -3.15
C ASN A 54 -2.02 -4.97 -4.61
N PRO A 55 -1.10 -5.12 -5.58
CA PRO A 55 -1.46 -5.23 -6.99
C PRO A 55 -2.12 -6.57 -7.36
N HIS A 56 -2.13 -7.54 -6.45
CA HIS A 56 -2.68 -8.88 -6.68
C HIS A 56 -4.01 -9.13 -5.99
N TRP A 57 -4.49 -8.16 -5.19
CA TRP A 57 -5.72 -8.31 -4.44
C TRP A 57 -6.89 -7.63 -5.12
N GLU A 58 -7.96 -8.38 -5.28
CA GLU A 58 -9.27 -7.87 -5.63
C GLU A 58 -10.16 -7.89 -4.39
N ILE A 59 -10.65 -6.73 -3.96
CA ILE A 59 -11.48 -6.62 -2.76
C ILE A 59 -12.94 -6.84 -3.16
N ALA A 60 -13.51 -7.96 -2.72
CA ALA A 60 -14.92 -8.28 -2.92
C ALA A 60 -15.81 -7.57 -1.90
N ARG A 61 -15.37 -7.51 -0.63
CA ARG A 61 -16.11 -6.87 0.46
C ARG A 61 -15.16 -6.21 1.46
N CYS A 62 -15.58 -5.08 2.03
CA CYS A 62 -14.87 -4.39 3.09
C CYS A 62 -15.85 -4.08 4.23
N ASP A 63 -15.52 -4.52 5.45
CA ASP A 63 -16.26 -4.25 6.68
C ASP A 63 -15.28 -3.79 7.77
N GLY A 64 -14.98 -2.49 7.77
CA GLY A 64 -14.01 -1.89 8.67
C GLY A 64 -12.60 -2.45 8.47
N GLU A 65 -12.12 -3.20 9.46
CA GLU A 65 -10.80 -3.85 9.45
C GLU A 65 -10.80 -5.21 8.75
N THR A 66 -11.98 -5.80 8.48
CA THR A 66 -12.09 -7.13 7.87
C THR A 66 -12.44 -6.99 6.39
N LEU A 67 -11.71 -7.69 5.52
CA LEU A 67 -11.85 -7.63 4.08
C LEU A 67 -11.93 -9.03 3.49
N ASP A 68 -12.88 -9.24 2.59
CA ASP A 68 -12.90 -10.42 1.73
C ASP A 68 -12.18 -10.06 0.44
N VAL A 69 -11.04 -10.71 0.21
CA VAL A 69 -10.16 -10.46 -0.92
C VAL A 69 -9.96 -11.72 -1.73
N HIS A 70 -9.88 -11.60 -3.03
CA HIS A 70 -9.41 -12.66 -3.90
C HIS A 70 -7.95 -12.36 -4.25
N ASP A 71 -7.04 -13.25 -3.86
CA ASP A 71 -5.61 -13.09 -4.17
C ASP A 71 -5.27 -13.84 -5.45
N HIS A 72 -5.00 -13.09 -6.52
CA HIS A 72 -4.65 -13.67 -7.82
C HIS A 72 -3.30 -14.40 -7.86
N LEU A 73 -2.46 -14.32 -6.82
CA LEU A 73 -1.25 -15.13 -6.71
C LEU A 73 -1.55 -16.54 -6.19
N LEU A 74 -2.52 -16.65 -5.29
CA LEU A 74 -2.96 -17.94 -4.73
C LEU A 74 -4.15 -18.53 -5.50
N ASP A 75 -4.85 -17.70 -6.28
CA ASP A 75 -6.12 -18.04 -6.94
C ASP A 75 -7.21 -18.48 -5.95
N GLU A 76 -7.16 -17.93 -4.73
CA GLU A 76 -8.05 -18.30 -3.63
C GLU A 76 -8.72 -17.06 -3.00
N PRO A 77 -9.98 -17.18 -2.54
CA PRO A 77 -10.60 -16.19 -1.68
C PRO A 77 -10.02 -16.27 -0.27
N LEU A 78 -9.71 -15.11 0.31
CA LEU A 78 -9.16 -14.94 1.65
C LEU A 78 -10.00 -13.91 2.40
N THR A 79 -10.33 -14.21 3.65
CA THR A 79 -10.83 -13.20 4.58
C THR A 79 -9.65 -12.74 5.43
N VAL A 80 -9.26 -11.48 5.25
CA VAL A 80 -8.13 -10.86 5.93
C VAL A 80 -8.61 -9.79 6.91
N ARG A 81 -7.88 -9.63 8.01
CA ARG A 81 -8.06 -8.52 8.93
C ARG A 81 -6.80 -7.68 8.95
N ILE A 82 -6.97 -6.38 8.74
CA ILE A 82 -5.88 -5.41 8.73
C ILE A 82 -6.05 -4.49 9.94
N ARG A 83 -5.17 -4.65 10.93
CA ARG A 83 -5.08 -3.75 12.08
C ARG A 83 -3.99 -2.74 11.84
N MET A 84 -4.28 -1.47 12.11
CA MET A 84 -3.36 -0.39 11.83
C MET A 84 -3.19 0.50 13.06
N HIS A 85 -1.94 0.81 13.36
CA HIS A 85 -1.57 1.71 14.44
C HIS A 85 -0.61 2.75 13.91
N ALA A 86 -1.02 4.02 13.99
CA ALA A 86 -0.21 5.17 13.59
C ALA A 86 0.01 6.07 14.79
N ASN A 87 1.24 6.56 14.95
CA ASN A 87 1.56 7.66 15.86
C ASN A 87 2.42 8.69 15.11
N HIS A 88 2.92 9.70 15.83
CA HIS A 88 3.67 10.80 15.20
C HIS A 88 5.01 10.38 14.58
N VAL A 89 5.59 9.25 14.96
CA VAL A 89 6.94 8.81 14.56
C VAL A 89 6.99 7.41 13.95
N SER A 90 5.94 6.62 14.07
CA SER A 90 5.87 5.26 13.53
C SER A 90 4.46 4.88 13.10
N TRP A 91 4.42 3.91 12.20
CA TRP A 91 3.21 3.32 11.65
C TRP A 91 3.43 1.81 11.52
N VAL A 92 2.40 1.04 11.84
CA VAL A 92 2.40 -0.41 11.73
C VAL A 92 1.06 -0.88 11.18
N ALA A 93 1.10 -1.86 10.30
CA ALA A 93 -0.07 -2.61 9.87
C ALA A 93 0.18 -4.12 10.00
N GLU A 94 -0.72 -4.79 10.70
CA GLU A 94 -0.74 -6.25 10.85
C GLU A 94 -1.83 -6.82 9.97
N ILE A 95 -1.49 -7.84 9.18
CA ILE A 95 -2.37 -8.47 8.20
C ILE A 95 -2.55 -9.94 8.58
N GLU A 96 -3.66 -10.21 9.28
CA GLU A 96 -4.11 -11.55 9.66
C GLU A 96 -4.99 -12.12 8.53
N PRO A 97 -5.02 -13.45 8.30
CA PRO A 97 -4.22 -14.49 8.96
C PRO A 97 -2.85 -14.72 8.30
N LEU A 98 -2.44 -13.85 7.37
CA LEU A 98 -1.22 -14.02 6.57
C LEU A 98 0.07 -13.95 7.40
N GLY A 99 -0.02 -13.38 8.61
CA GLY A 99 1.13 -13.19 9.48
C GLY A 99 2.13 -12.20 8.89
N VAL A 100 1.67 -11.20 8.15
CA VAL A 100 2.52 -10.14 7.58
C VAL A 100 2.33 -8.86 8.39
N ALA A 101 3.43 -8.29 8.88
CA ALA A 101 3.44 -7.00 9.55
C ALA A 101 4.31 -6.01 8.76
N LEU A 102 3.72 -4.90 8.35
CA LEU A 102 4.38 -3.80 7.64
C LEU A 102 4.65 -2.67 8.61
N MET A 103 5.84 -2.08 8.54
CA MET A 103 6.25 -1.03 9.48
C MET A 103 6.92 0.11 8.75
N ALA A 104 6.63 1.31 9.23
CA ALA A 104 7.29 2.53 8.81
C ALA A 104 7.65 3.38 10.04
N ARG A 105 8.78 4.09 9.99
CA ARG A 105 9.13 5.07 11.03
C ARG A 105 9.84 6.28 10.46
N SER A 106 9.69 7.40 11.15
CA SER A 106 10.45 8.63 10.93
C SER A 106 11.92 8.41 11.24
N HIS A 107 12.80 8.94 10.40
CA HIS A 107 14.24 8.93 10.55
C HIS A 107 14.83 10.30 10.22
N ALA A 108 15.96 10.63 10.83
CA ALA A 108 16.61 11.93 10.68
C ALA A 108 15.63 13.11 10.87
N ASP A 109 14.88 13.09 11.98
CA ASP A 109 13.89 14.13 12.34
C ASP A 109 12.81 14.36 11.27
N GLY A 110 12.39 13.28 10.61
CA GLY A 110 11.36 13.32 9.57
C GLY A 110 11.87 13.68 8.17
N ALA A 111 13.17 13.92 8.01
CA ALA A 111 13.77 14.08 6.68
C ALA A 111 13.72 12.78 5.85
N ASN A 112 13.66 11.62 6.51
CA ASN A 112 13.55 10.33 5.85
C ASN A 112 12.52 9.41 6.53
N THR A 113 12.07 8.42 5.78
CA THR A 113 11.21 7.34 6.23
C THR A 113 11.97 6.03 6.07
N LEU A 114 11.88 5.16 7.08
CA LEU A 114 12.41 3.81 7.05
C LEU A 114 11.26 2.81 6.95
N PHE A 115 11.39 1.81 6.08
CA PHE A 115 10.45 0.70 5.99
C PHE A 115 11.08 -0.61 6.45
N THR A 116 10.25 -1.47 7.04
CA THR A 116 10.60 -2.86 7.27
C THR A 116 9.33 -3.71 7.22
N SER A 117 9.52 -5.01 7.11
CA SER A 117 8.46 -6.00 7.23
C SER A 117 8.92 -7.12 8.14
N SER A 118 8.04 -7.57 9.01
CA SER A 118 8.22 -8.81 9.78
C SER A 118 7.11 -9.79 9.43
N GLY A 119 7.35 -11.06 9.68
CA GLY A 119 6.31 -12.06 9.53
C GLY A 119 6.39 -13.15 10.59
N GLU A 120 5.27 -13.38 11.25
CA GLU A 120 5.06 -14.57 12.07
C GLU A 120 4.54 -15.72 11.18
N PRO A 121 4.70 -17.00 11.58
CA PRO A 121 4.09 -18.11 10.85
C PRO A 121 2.59 -17.83 10.64
N PRO A 122 2.06 -18.00 9.41
CA PRO A 122 0.65 -17.74 9.16
C PRO A 122 -0.21 -18.65 10.04
N MET A 123 -1.28 -18.10 10.62
CA MET A 123 -2.22 -18.91 11.40
C MET A 123 -2.99 -19.90 10.52
N GLN A 124 -3.06 -19.66 9.21
CA GLN A 124 -3.65 -20.59 8.25
C GLN A 124 -2.59 -21.47 7.61
N ALA A 125 -2.79 -22.79 7.73
CA ALA A 125 -1.89 -23.82 7.23
C ALA A 125 -1.75 -23.85 5.69
N ASN A 126 -2.67 -23.21 4.95
CA ASN A 126 -2.71 -23.28 3.49
C ASN A 126 -1.89 -22.21 2.77
N VAL A 127 -1.32 -21.24 3.49
CA VAL A 127 -0.52 -20.17 2.86
C VAL A 127 0.94 -20.57 2.83
N PRO A 128 1.56 -20.77 1.63
CA PRO A 128 2.95 -21.16 1.56
C PRO A 128 3.85 -20.03 2.09
N ALA A 129 4.80 -20.39 2.95
CA ALA A 129 5.68 -19.45 3.63
C ALA A 129 6.46 -18.51 2.68
N GLU A 130 6.70 -18.95 1.43
CA GLU A 130 7.41 -18.22 0.37
C GLU A 130 6.66 -16.99 -0.16
N PHE A 131 5.32 -16.94 -0.06
CA PHE A 131 4.54 -15.79 -0.55
C PHE A 131 4.61 -14.59 0.39
N ARG A 132 4.92 -14.80 1.68
CA ARG A 132 5.00 -13.73 2.68
C ARG A 132 5.97 -12.62 2.30
N GLY A 133 7.19 -12.99 1.93
CA GLY A 133 8.20 -12.02 1.49
C GLY A 133 7.79 -11.28 0.22
N LYS A 134 7.13 -11.98 -0.72
CA LYS A 134 6.63 -11.39 -1.97
C LYS A 134 5.52 -10.36 -1.69
N TRP A 135 4.53 -10.70 -0.87
CA TRP A 135 3.46 -9.78 -0.52
C TRP A 135 3.96 -8.56 0.22
N ALA A 136 4.81 -8.75 1.23
CA ALA A 136 5.42 -7.64 1.96
C ALA A 136 6.17 -6.70 1.00
N PHE A 137 6.95 -7.27 0.08
CA PHE A 137 7.63 -6.50 -0.95
C PHE A 137 6.67 -5.69 -1.84
N PHE A 138 5.57 -6.30 -2.29
CA PHE A 138 4.57 -5.59 -3.12
C PHE A 138 3.90 -4.45 -2.36
N TRP A 139 3.50 -4.67 -1.11
CA TRP A 139 2.94 -3.60 -0.28
C TRP A 139 3.93 -2.48 -0.04
N LEU A 140 5.16 -2.78 0.40
CA LEU A 140 6.17 -1.75 0.68
C LEU A 140 6.49 -0.94 -0.58
N ARG A 141 6.58 -1.59 -1.74
CA ARG A 141 6.79 -0.91 -3.02
C ARG A 141 5.63 0.01 -3.37
N SER A 142 4.39 -0.46 -3.25
CA SER A 142 3.20 0.35 -3.55
C SER A 142 3.01 1.49 -2.54
N LEU A 143 3.28 1.23 -1.26
CA LEU A 143 3.19 2.21 -0.18
C LEU A 143 4.21 3.33 -0.34
N ARG A 144 5.44 2.99 -0.74
CA ARG A 144 6.47 3.99 -1.11
C ARG A 144 5.97 4.91 -2.21
N GLU A 145 5.42 4.33 -3.28
CA GLU A 145 4.96 5.09 -4.43
C GLU A 145 3.76 5.96 -4.07
N TYR A 146 2.85 5.43 -3.25
CA TYR A 146 1.70 6.17 -2.76
C TYR A 146 2.12 7.34 -1.87
N LEU A 147 3.09 7.14 -0.96
CA LEU A 147 3.68 8.22 -0.15
C LEU A 147 4.32 9.30 -1.05
N ARG A 148 5.09 8.89 -2.07
CA ARG A 148 5.72 9.80 -3.04
C ARG A 148 4.70 10.69 -3.74
N VAL A 149 3.58 10.09 -4.19
CA VAL A 149 2.50 10.83 -4.85
C VAL A 149 1.77 11.76 -3.87
N CYS A 150 1.53 11.31 -2.64
CA CYS A 150 0.87 12.12 -1.62
C CYS A 150 1.71 13.30 -1.12
N GLY A 151 3.04 13.14 -1.09
CA GLY A 151 4.00 14.18 -0.71
C GLY A 151 4.28 15.22 -1.81
N ALA A 152 3.83 14.99 -3.04
CA ALA A 152 3.98 15.97 -4.11
C ALA A 152 3.08 17.20 -3.88
N CYS A 153 3.68 18.35 -3.64
CA CYS A 153 2.97 19.63 -3.53
C CYS A 153 2.53 20.16 -4.91
N GLY A 154 1.34 20.78 -4.97
CA GLY A 154 0.84 21.48 -6.16
C GLY A 154 -0.45 20.94 -6.78
N LEU A 155 -0.92 21.60 -7.84
CA LEU A 155 -2.15 21.22 -8.56
C LEU A 155 -2.04 19.83 -9.20
N SER A 156 -0.86 19.48 -9.72
CA SER A 156 -0.58 18.15 -10.25
C SER A 156 -0.66 17.07 -9.18
N GLY A 157 -0.12 17.33 -7.97
CA GLY A 157 -0.24 16.42 -6.83
C GLY A 157 -1.68 16.27 -6.34
N ALA A 158 -2.45 17.37 -6.30
CA ALA A 158 -3.87 17.33 -5.98
C ALA A 158 -4.67 16.50 -7.01
N PHE A 159 -4.42 16.70 -8.30
CA PHE A 159 -5.01 15.90 -9.37
C PHE A 159 -4.65 14.41 -9.23
N TRP A 160 -3.37 14.09 -9.00
CA TRP A 160 -2.92 12.70 -8.83
C TRP A 160 -3.52 12.04 -7.60
N ARG A 161 -3.64 12.74 -6.47
CA ARG A 161 -4.33 12.23 -5.28
C ARG A 161 -5.80 11.93 -5.57
N LEU A 162 -6.47 12.83 -6.29
CA LEU A 162 -7.87 12.63 -6.70
C LEU A 162 -7.99 11.42 -7.64
N PHE A 163 -7.13 11.33 -8.65
CA PHE A 163 -7.09 10.23 -9.61
C PHE A 163 -6.82 8.89 -8.91
N MET A 164 -5.83 8.83 -8.02
CA MET A 164 -5.51 7.62 -7.27
C MET A 164 -6.70 7.18 -6.41
N ARG A 165 -7.30 8.11 -5.67
CA ARG A 165 -8.43 7.81 -4.79
C ARG A 165 -9.68 7.38 -5.54
N ARG A 166 -9.98 8.01 -6.67
CA ARG A 166 -11.27 7.83 -7.35
C ARG A 166 -11.23 6.78 -8.46
N CYS A 167 -10.13 6.71 -9.21
CA CYS A 167 -10.00 5.84 -10.38
C CYS A 167 -9.12 4.65 -10.08
N TRP A 168 -7.91 4.87 -9.53
CA TRP A 168 -6.95 3.78 -9.41
C TRP A 168 -7.34 2.76 -8.33
N LEU A 169 -7.64 3.23 -7.12
CA LEU A 169 -7.93 2.35 -5.99
C LEU A 169 -9.23 1.57 -6.18
N THR A 170 -10.21 2.14 -6.89
CA THR A 170 -11.51 1.50 -7.16
C THR A 170 -11.46 0.43 -8.25
N MET A 171 -10.49 0.49 -9.16
CA MET A 171 -10.32 -0.50 -10.23
C MET A 171 -9.81 -1.85 -9.71
N THR A 172 -10.33 -2.91 -10.32
CA THR A 172 -9.82 -4.27 -10.11
C THR A 172 -8.41 -4.41 -10.70
N PRO A 173 -7.58 -5.36 -10.23
CA PRO A 173 -6.24 -5.59 -10.77
C PRO A 173 -6.21 -5.77 -12.30
N GLN A 174 -7.20 -6.49 -12.84
CA GLN A 174 -7.35 -6.69 -14.28
C GLN A 174 -7.66 -5.37 -15.02
N GLN A 175 -8.60 -4.57 -14.48
CA GLN A 175 -8.93 -3.26 -15.05
C GLN A 175 -7.74 -2.32 -15.05
N ARG A 176 -6.91 -2.32 -13.99
CA ARG A 176 -5.69 -1.50 -13.92
C ARG A 176 -4.70 -1.87 -15.04
N ARG A 177 -4.52 -3.17 -15.31
CA ARG A 177 -3.66 -3.63 -16.42
C ARG A 177 -4.18 -3.15 -17.76
N VAL A 178 -5.48 -3.34 -18.04
CA VAL A 178 -6.11 -2.90 -19.29
C VAL A 178 -6.03 -1.37 -19.45
N SER A 179 -6.32 -0.62 -18.39
CA SER A 179 -6.23 0.84 -18.36
C SER A 179 -4.81 1.32 -18.68
N LEU A 180 -3.77 0.70 -18.10
CA LEU A 180 -2.38 1.02 -18.43
C LEU A 180 -2.04 0.74 -19.89
N PHE A 181 -2.57 -0.34 -20.47
CA PHE A 181 -2.38 -0.61 -21.90
C PHE A 181 -3.04 0.46 -22.75
N LEU A 182 -4.29 0.82 -22.46
CA LEU A 182 -5.01 1.88 -23.17
C LEU A 182 -4.27 3.21 -23.10
N VAL A 183 -3.83 3.62 -21.91
CA VAL A 183 -3.05 4.86 -21.74
C VAL A 183 -1.77 4.84 -22.56
N LYS A 184 -1.02 3.71 -22.59
CA LYS A 184 0.17 3.58 -23.42
C LYS A 184 -0.17 3.71 -24.92
N PHE A 185 -1.24 3.09 -25.38
CA PHE A 185 -1.69 3.23 -26.77
C PHE A 185 -2.08 4.67 -27.11
N THR A 186 -2.83 5.35 -26.24
CA THR A 186 -3.18 6.76 -26.43
C THR A 186 -1.96 7.67 -26.48
N VAL A 187 -0.94 7.42 -25.66
CA VAL A 187 0.32 8.20 -25.71
C VAL A 187 1.04 7.99 -27.05
N ILE A 188 1.12 6.74 -27.54
CA ILE A 188 1.71 6.42 -28.84
C ILE A 188 0.93 7.10 -29.97
N GLU A 189 -0.40 7.06 -29.91
CA GLU A 189 -1.29 7.71 -30.87
C GLU A 189 -1.07 9.23 -30.90
N MET A 190 -0.98 9.87 -29.74
CA MET A 190 -0.69 11.31 -29.65
C MET A 190 0.67 11.66 -30.27
N ILE A 191 1.71 10.84 -30.03
CA ILE A 191 3.02 11.02 -30.65
C ILE A 191 2.93 10.90 -32.18
N LEU A 192 2.18 9.93 -32.69
CA LEU A 192 1.98 9.74 -34.12
C LEU A 192 1.28 10.95 -34.76
N ILE A 193 0.23 11.47 -34.13
CA ILE A 193 -0.49 12.66 -34.59
C ILE A 193 0.45 13.88 -34.65
N VAL A 194 1.27 14.07 -33.61
CA VAL A 194 2.27 15.16 -33.59
C VAL A 194 3.31 14.98 -34.71
N ALA A 195 3.81 13.76 -34.93
CA ALA A 195 4.77 13.48 -35.98
C ALA A 195 4.18 13.73 -37.39
N LEU A 196 2.94 13.32 -37.64
CA LEU A 196 2.23 13.60 -38.89
C LEU A 196 2.01 15.11 -39.08
N GLY A 197 1.62 15.83 -38.04
CA GLY A 197 1.46 17.28 -38.07
C GLY A 197 2.78 18.00 -38.41
N LEU A 198 3.89 17.58 -37.81
CA LEU A 198 5.22 18.11 -38.10
C LEU A 198 5.67 17.78 -39.53
N GLY A 199 5.46 16.54 -39.99
CA GLY A 199 5.79 16.13 -41.35
C GLY A 199 5.01 16.92 -42.40
N TYR A 200 3.71 17.14 -42.17
CA TYR A 200 2.85 17.94 -43.04
C TYR A 200 3.30 19.42 -43.08
N TRP A 201 3.63 19.99 -41.92
CA TRP A 201 4.12 21.37 -41.85
C TRP A 201 5.46 21.56 -42.57
N LEU A 202 6.38 20.60 -42.46
CA LEU A 202 7.63 20.61 -43.21
C LEU A 202 7.39 20.49 -44.72
N TYR A 203 6.50 19.58 -45.15
CA TYR A 203 6.14 19.42 -46.55
C TYR A 203 5.58 20.69 -47.17
N LEU A 204 4.76 21.47 -46.46
CA LEU A 204 4.23 22.75 -46.97
C LEU A 204 5.28 23.85 -47.13
N LYS A 205 6.41 23.74 -46.41
CA LYS A 205 7.45 24.77 -46.39
C LYS A 205 8.50 24.59 -47.49
N PHE A 206 8.63 23.37 -48.02
CA PHE A 206 9.56 23.01 -49.09
C PHE A 206 8.82 22.82 -50.42
#